data_AF-A0A7L4HD70-F1
#
_entry.id   AF-A0A7L4HD70-F1
#
_cell.length_a   1.000
_cell.length_b   1.000
_cell.length_c   1.000
_cell.angle_alpha   90.00
_cell.angle_beta   90.00
_cell.angle_gamma   90.00
#
_symmetry.space_group_name_H-M   'P 1'
#
loop_
_entity.id
_entity.type
_entity.pdbx_description
1 polymer ?
#
loop_
_entity_poly.entity_id
_entity_poly.type
_entity_poly.pdbx_seq_one_letter_code
_entity_poly.pdbx_strand_id
1 'polypeptide(L)' 'MILLRKLCLPVMCFLLHTVLHSTGQYQECLRLADMVASERHKLYTVFSKEELQKLLQNLRESSLMLLDQDLDPLGYEAQS' A
#
# COMPACT_ATOMS: atom_id res chain seq x y z
N MET A 1 24.81 -5.81 -2.14
CA MET A 1 23.70 -4.87 -2.49
C MET A 1 22.31 -5.33 -2.04
N ILE A 2 22.12 -6.57 -1.53
CA ILE A 2 20.81 -7.07 -1.07
C ILE A 2 20.31 -6.35 0.19
N LEU A 3 21.20 -6.06 1.14
CA LEU A 3 20.84 -5.43 2.41
C LEU A 3 20.26 -4.03 2.22
N LEU A 4 20.81 -3.24 1.30
CA LEU A 4 20.28 -1.91 0.96
C LEU A 4 18.83 -1.99 0.47
N ARG A 5 18.49 -3.00 -0.34
CA ARG A 5 17.12 -3.17 -0.83
C ARG A 5 16.15 -3.49 0.31
N LYS A 6 16.56 -4.35 1.25
CA LYS A 6 15.75 -4.71 2.42
C LYS A 6 15.56 -3.55 3.41
N LEU A 7 16.52 -2.63 3.49
CA LEU A 7 16.39 -1.43 4.34
C LEU A 7 15.60 -0.32 3.64
N CYS A 8 15.98 0.03 2.40
CA CYS A 8 15.49 1.24 1.77
C CYS A 8 14.13 1.05 1.09
N LEU A 9 13.84 -0.11 0.47
CA LEU A 9 12.61 -0.28 -0.30
C LEU A 9 11.36 -0.36 0.59
N PRO A 10 11.34 -1.11 1.71
CA PRO A 10 10.21 -1.05 2.64
C PRO A 10 10.01 0.35 3.20
N VAL A 11 11.08 1.03 3.61
CA VAL A 11 11.02 2.42 4.11
C VAL A 11 10.43 3.37 3.07
N MET A 12 10.88 3.30 1.81
CA MET A 12 10.33 4.11 0.72
C MET A 12 8.85 3.80 0.45
N CYS A 13 8.46 2.53 0.51
CA CYS A 13 7.06 2.13 0.33
C CYS A 13 6.15 2.70 1.43
N PHE A 14 6.58 2.65 2.69
CA PHE A 14 5.84 3.24 3.80
C PHE A 14 5.77 4.78 3.71
N LEU A 15 6.88 5.44 3.34
CA LEU A 15 6.88 6.89 3.13
C LEU A 15 5.93 7.30 1.99
N LEU A 16 5.95 6.55 0.89
CA LEU A 16 5.04 6.77 -0.23
C LEU A 16 3.58 6.60 0.19
N HIS A 17 3.26 5.55 0.95
CA HIS A 17 1.93 5.37 1.54
C HIS A 17 1.52 6.59 2.39
N THR A 18 2.40 7.07 3.27
CA THR A 18 2.12 8.26 4.10
C THR A 18 1.81 9.47 3.23
N VAL A 19 2.60 9.74 2.19
CA VAL A 19 2.35 10.88 1.28
C VAL A 19 1.02 10.74 0.55
N LEU A 20 0.72 9.57 -0.02
CA LEU A 20 -0.53 9.32 -0.73
C LEU A 20 -1.74 9.47 0.21
N HIS A 21 -1.68 8.85 1.40
CA HIS A 21 -2.75 8.92 2.38
C HIS A 21 -2.98 10.34 2.89
N SER A 22 -1.91 11.07 3.25
CA SER A 22 -2.00 12.46 3.70
C SER A 22 -2.48 13.44 2.63
N THR A 23 -2.37 13.07 1.35
CA THR A 23 -2.88 13.89 0.23
C THR A 23 -4.25 13.41 -0.28
N GLY A 24 -4.90 12.47 0.41
CA GLY A 24 -6.23 11.97 0.07
C GLY A 24 -6.26 11.01 -1.13
N GLN A 25 -5.10 10.55 -1.62
CA GLN A 25 -4.98 9.63 -2.74
C GLN A 25 -5.11 8.17 -2.29
N TYR A 26 -6.23 7.85 -1.64
CA TYR A 26 -6.44 6.55 -0.99
C TYR A 26 -6.50 5.37 -1.97
N GLN A 27 -7.04 5.57 -3.17
CA GLN A 27 -7.05 4.53 -4.21
C GLN A 27 -5.62 4.16 -4.66
N GLU A 28 -4.73 5.16 -4.80
CA GLU A 28 -3.33 4.92 -5.13
C GLU A 28 -2.58 4.24 -3.98
N CYS A 29 -2.95 4.50 -2.71
CA CYS A 29 -2.43 3.73 -1.58
C CYS A 29 -2.67 2.23 -1.80
N LEU A 30 -3.87 1.83 -2.23
CA LEU A 30 -4.22 0.43 -2.42
C LEU A 30 -3.46 -0.22 -3.59
N ARG A 31 -3.18 0.54 -4.65
CA ARG A 31 -2.32 0.07 -5.76
C ARG A 31 -0.88 -0.22 -5.34
N LEU A 32 -0.43 0.25 -4.18
CA LEU A 32 0.85 -0.18 -3.62
C LEU A 32 0.87 -1.70 -3.35
N ALA A 33 -0.26 -2.32 -3.02
CA ALA A 33 -0.36 -3.77 -2.87
C ALA A 33 0.02 -4.48 -4.18
N ASP A 34 -0.55 -4.04 -5.30
CA ASP A 34 -0.25 -4.59 -6.62
C ASP A 34 1.23 -4.40 -6.98
N MET A 35 1.78 -3.22 -6.70
CA MET A 35 3.20 -2.94 -6.94
C MET A 35 4.11 -3.87 -6.11
N VAL A 36 3.79 -4.07 -4.83
CA VAL A 36 4.59 -4.92 -3.93
C VAL A 36 4.48 -6.39 -4.29
N ALA A 37 3.27 -6.86 -4.62
CA ALA A 37 2.99 -8.24 -5.00
C ALA A 37 3.39 -8.58 -6.44
N SER A 38 3.70 -7.58 -7.27
CA SER A 38 4.03 -7.77 -8.69
C SER A 38 5.23 -8.71 -8.91
N GLU A 39 5.02 -9.74 -9.73
CA GLU A 39 6.08 -10.66 -10.18
C GLU A 39 7.16 -9.98 -11.04
N ARG A 40 6.88 -8.82 -11.63
CA ARG A 40 7.84 -8.06 -12.44
C ARG A 40 9.05 -7.62 -11.61
N HIS A 41 8.81 -7.19 -10.38
CA HIS A 41 9.84 -6.62 -9.50
C HIS A 41 10.09 -7.45 -8.24
N LYS A 42 9.15 -8.34 -7.88
CA LYS A 42 9.20 -9.24 -6.71
C LYS A 42 9.52 -8.48 -5.42
N LEU A 43 8.95 -7.29 -5.26
CA LEU A 43 9.27 -6.42 -4.12
C LEU A 43 8.92 -7.08 -2.79
N TYR A 44 7.85 -7.88 -2.73
CA TYR A 44 7.50 -8.67 -1.54
C TYR A 44 8.67 -9.50 -0.96
N THR A 45 9.65 -9.92 -1.77
CA THR A 45 10.81 -10.72 -1.31
C THR A 45 11.79 -9.94 -0.43
N VAL A 46 11.72 -8.60 -0.45
CA VAL A 46 12.60 -7.75 0.37
C VAL A 46 11.94 -7.25 1.66
N PHE A 47 10.65 -7.54 1.86
CA PHE A 47 9.93 -7.21 3.09
C PHE A 47 9.99 -8.39 4.08
N SER A 48 10.02 -8.07 5.37
CA SER A 48 9.71 -9.05 6.41
C SER A 48 8.20 -9.33 6.47
N LYS A 49 7.80 -10.42 7.14
CA LYS A 49 6.38 -10.73 7.34
C LYS A 49 5.67 -9.66 8.16
N GLU A 50 6.37 -9.13 9.17
CA GLU A 50 5.89 -8.06 10.04
C GLU A 50 5.69 -6.77 9.25
N GLU A 51 6.61 -6.45 8.34
CA GLU A 51 6.47 -5.29 7.44
C GLU A 51 5.29 -5.47 6.47
N LEU A 52 5.09 -6.66 5.91
CA LEU A 52 3.92 -6.93 5.06
C LEU A 52 2.60 -6.81 5.84
N GLN A 53 2.54 -7.32 7.07
CA GLN A 53 1.38 -7.15 7.93
C GLN A 53 1.10 -5.67 8.23
N LYS A 54 2.15 -4.90 8.53
CA LYS A 54 2.04 -3.45 8.73
C LYS A 54 1.56 -2.74 7.48
N LEU A 55 2.05 -3.12 6.30
CA LEU A 55 1.56 -2.58 5.03
C LEU A 55 0.06 -2.84 4.88
N LEU A 56 -0.40 -4.07 5.10
CA LEU A 56 -1.83 -4.40 5.01
C LEU A 56 -2.69 -3.62 6.01
N GLN A 57 -2.18 -3.37 7.23
CA GLN A 57 -2.87 -2.53 8.22
C GLN A 57 -3.03 -1.09 7.74
N ASN A 58 -1.96 -0.49 7.19
CA ASN A 58 -1.99 0.85 6.61
C ASN A 58 -2.96 0.94 5.42
N LEU A 59 -2.98 -0.07 4.55
CA LEU A 59 -3.91 -0.13 3.42
C LEU A 59 -5.36 -0.22 3.88
N ARG A 60 -5.64 -0.99 4.93
CA ARG A 60 -6.97 -1.06 5.53
C ARG A 60 -7.43 0.31 6.03
N GLU A 61 -6.56 1.11 6.63
CA GLU A 61 -6.91 2.48 7.04
C GLU A 61 -7.29 3.35 5.83
N SER A 62 -6.58 3.23 4.71
CA SER A 62 -6.94 3.90 3.46
C SER A 62 -8.28 3.42 2.88
N SER A 63 -8.57 2.11 2.94
CA SER A 63 -9.88 1.57 2.54
C SER A 63 -11.02 2.11 3.41
N LEU A 64 -10.82 2.30 4.71
CA LEU A 64 -11.83 2.92 5.58
C LEU A 64 -12.14 4.35 5.14
N MET A 65 -11.12 5.13 4.75
CA MET A 65 -11.33 6.49 4.23
C MET A 65 -12.09 6.53 2.90
N LEU A 66 -11.99 5.47 2.09
CA LEU A 66 -12.76 5.35 0.84
C LEU A 66 -14.22 4.96 1.11
N LEU A 67 -14.45 4.07 2.06
CA LEU A 67 -15.80 3.71 2.53
C LEU A 67 -16.54 4.92 3.11
N ASP A 68 -15.83 5.79 3.83
CA ASP A 68 -16.38 7.06 4.34
C ASP A 68 -16.76 8.05 3.21
N GLN A 69 -16.31 7.80 1.97
CA GLN A 69 -16.63 8.57 0.76
C GLN A 69 -17.68 7.88 -0.12
N ASP A 70 -18.42 6.90 0.40
CA ASP A 70 -19.43 6.12 -0.32
C ASP A 70 -18.87 5.32 -1.52
N LEU A 71 -17.55 5.10 -1.56
CA LEU A 71 -16.89 4.22 -2.51
C LEU A 71 -16.76 2.81 -1.93
N ASP A 72 -16.44 1.83 -2.78
CA ASP A 72 -16.04 0.50 -2.32
C ASP A 72 -14.66 0.55 -1.62
N PRO A 73 -14.23 -0.53 -0.94
CA PRO A 73 -12.94 -0.57 -0.25
C PRO A 73 -11.71 -0.36 -1.15
N LEU A 74 -11.88 -0.40 -2.48
CA LEU A 74 -10.83 -0.21 -3.49
C LEU A 74 -10.92 1.15 -4.19
N GLY A 75 -11.92 1.97 -3.87
CA GLY A 75 -12.14 3.31 -4.42
C GLY A 75 -12.90 3.32 -5.74
N TYR A 76 -13.63 2.27 -6.07
CA TYR A 76 -14.56 2.24 -7.19
C TYR A 76 -15.98 2.59 -6.71
N GLU A 77 -16.80 3.12 -7.61
CA GLU A 77 -18.21 3.34 -7.33
C GLU A 77 -18.89 1.99 -7.07
N ALA A 78 -19.61 1.89 -5.94
CA ALA A 78 -20.40 0.71 -5.64
C ALA A 78 -21.51 0.58 -6.70
N GLN A 79 -21.41 -0.42 -7.58
CA GLN A 79 -22.46 -0.70 -8.56
C GLN A 79 -23.74 -1.10 -7.82
N SER A 80 -24.77 -0.25 -7.95
CA SER A 80 -26.15 -0.53 -7.50
C SER A 80 -26.87 -1.44 -8.49
#